data_AF-A0A257MVW8-F1
#
_entry.id   AF-A0A257MVW8-F1
#
_cell.length_a   1.000
_cell.length_b   1.000
_cell.length_c   1.000
_cell.angle_alpha   90.00
_cell.angle_beta   90.00
_cell.angle_gamma   90.00
#
_symmetry.space_group_name_H-M   'P 1'
#
loop_
_entity.id
_entity.type
_entity.pdbx_description
1 polymer ?
#
loop_
_entity_poly.entity_id
_entity_poly.type
_entity_poly.pdbx_seq_one_letter_code
_entity_poly.pdbx_strand_id
1 'polypeptide(L)'
;IAVKMITGDQKLTAAAIATEIGLVGDVVDGTELTAMDDATLTARINNIGVFARTAPEQKVRIVSALKAYGHIVAMTGDGVNDAPALKCSDIGIAMGITGTDVAQEAATMILTDDNFATIVKAVKEGRGIYENMVKFIRFQLSTNIGAILCVAAAPLLEMPLPFTAIQLLWINIIMDGPPAMSLGVDPARLNSMNEAPRKTDERILSLRRLGNLFSYGLTMAIGTLGVLYYDLQRGGDTHHATCLAFTTFVLFQVFNVFNARTEKWTAFNRHFFANKAFWASILGVILLQITIVQWSVAEAIFHTTALTAMDWLLATGIAVSVLIFEELRKLGMKLIK
;
A
#
# COMPACT_ATOMS: atom_id res chain seq x y z
N ILE A 1 13.44 -0.31 -15.39
CA ILE A 1 13.85 1.07 -15.02
C ILE A 1 14.94 1.43 -16.02
N ALA A 2 14.83 2.55 -16.71
CA ALA A 2 15.88 3.00 -17.64
C ALA A 2 16.92 3.81 -16.87
N VAL A 3 18.20 3.58 -17.16
CA VAL A 3 19.32 4.38 -16.61
C VAL A 3 19.88 5.20 -17.76
N LYS A 4 20.13 6.49 -17.53
CA LYS A 4 20.73 7.40 -18.50
C LYS A 4 21.95 8.06 -17.85
N MET A 5 23.06 8.13 -18.57
CA MET A 5 24.29 8.76 -18.10
C MET A 5 24.29 10.24 -18.48
N ILE A 6 24.63 11.11 -17.52
CA ILE A 6 24.83 12.54 -17.75
C ILE A 6 26.21 12.89 -17.18
N THR A 7 27.15 13.31 -18.03
CA THR A 7 28.53 13.59 -17.63
C THR A 7 29.08 14.86 -18.27
N GLY A 8 30.07 15.48 -17.60
CA GLY A 8 30.91 16.54 -18.15
C GLY A 8 32.03 16.03 -19.08
N ASP A 9 32.25 14.71 -19.15
CA ASP A 9 33.31 14.10 -19.93
C ASP A 9 33.12 14.25 -21.44
N GLN A 10 34.20 14.02 -22.18
CA GLN A 10 34.16 13.97 -23.64
C GLN A 10 33.30 12.82 -24.15
N LYS A 11 32.65 13.04 -25.29
CA LYS A 11 31.70 12.11 -25.93
C LYS A 11 32.27 10.69 -26.09
N LEU A 12 33.53 10.57 -26.52
CA LEU A 12 34.19 9.28 -26.73
C LEU A 12 34.40 8.51 -25.42
N THR A 13 34.86 9.18 -24.37
CA THR A 13 35.08 8.59 -23.04
C THR A 13 33.75 8.15 -22.43
N ALA A 14 32.74 9.02 -22.49
CA ALA A 14 31.40 8.71 -21.99
C ALA A 14 30.79 7.50 -22.72
N ALA A 15 30.95 7.42 -24.04
CA ALA A 15 30.49 6.28 -24.85
C ALA A 15 31.20 4.97 -24.47
N ALA A 16 32.51 5.02 -24.23
CA ALA A 16 33.29 3.85 -23.82
C ALA A 16 32.82 3.32 -22.46
N ILE A 17 32.71 4.19 -21.46
CA ILE A 17 32.23 3.81 -20.11
C ILE A 17 30.79 3.29 -20.18
N ALA A 18 29.92 3.96 -20.93
CA ALA A 18 28.53 3.55 -21.11
C ALA A 18 28.43 2.13 -21.70
N THR A 19 29.29 1.79 -22.65
CA THR A 19 29.36 0.44 -23.23
C THR A 19 29.82 -0.60 -22.21
N GLU A 20 30.85 -0.28 -21.42
CA GLU A 20 31.40 -1.17 -20.39
C GLU A 20 30.37 -1.52 -19.30
N ILE A 21 29.55 -0.55 -18.90
CA ILE A 21 28.49 -0.75 -17.89
C ILE A 21 27.15 -1.20 -18.49
N GLY A 22 27.08 -1.41 -19.81
CA GLY A 22 25.91 -1.96 -20.52
C GLY A 22 24.75 -0.98 -20.73
N LEU A 23 25.01 0.33 -20.79
CA LEU A 23 24.00 1.31 -21.22
C LEU A 23 23.78 1.24 -22.73
N VAL A 24 22.52 1.38 -23.13
CA VAL A 24 22.09 1.32 -24.53
C VAL A 24 21.45 2.65 -24.91
N GLY A 25 21.72 3.11 -26.14
CA GLY A 25 21.09 4.28 -26.74
C GLY A 25 22.10 5.22 -27.40
N ASP A 26 21.58 6.28 -27.99
CA ASP A 26 22.37 7.32 -28.66
C ASP A 26 23.23 8.07 -27.63
N VAL A 27 24.42 8.50 -28.07
CA VAL A 27 25.29 9.41 -27.32
C VAL A 27 25.16 10.81 -27.92
N VAL A 28 24.69 11.75 -27.12
CA VAL A 28 24.45 13.14 -27.52
C VAL A 28 25.35 14.05 -26.67
N ASP A 29 26.02 15.02 -27.28
CA ASP A 29 26.79 16.02 -26.55
C ASP A 29 26.02 17.33 -26.31
N GLY A 30 26.57 18.20 -25.45
CA GLY A 30 25.95 19.48 -25.13
C GLY A 30 25.75 20.41 -26.34
N THR A 31 26.52 20.29 -27.41
CA THR A 31 26.32 21.12 -28.62
C THR A 31 25.15 20.62 -29.44
N GLU A 32 25.05 19.30 -29.62
CA GLU A 32 23.90 18.65 -30.26
C GLU A 32 22.62 18.88 -29.47
N LEU A 33 22.69 18.85 -28.14
CA LEU A 33 21.55 19.12 -27.27
C LEU A 33 21.05 20.56 -27.43
N THR A 34 21.95 21.54 -27.52
CA THR A 34 21.59 22.95 -27.74
C THR A 34 20.94 23.17 -29.09
N ALA A 35 21.34 22.41 -30.12
CA ALA A 35 20.76 22.50 -31.46
C ALA A 35 19.35 21.90 -31.56
N MET A 36 18.96 21.00 -30.65
CA MET A 36 17.60 20.45 -30.58
C MET A 36 16.67 21.44 -29.89
N ASP A 37 15.44 21.58 -30.36
CA ASP A 37 14.36 22.23 -29.61
C ASP A 37 13.77 21.26 -28.57
N ASP A 38 12.93 21.77 -27.66
CA ASP A 38 12.37 20.97 -26.56
C ASP A 38 11.43 19.85 -27.04
N ALA A 39 10.71 20.09 -28.13
CA ALA A 39 9.82 19.09 -28.72
C ALA A 39 10.61 17.92 -29.32
N THR A 40 11.67 18.23 -30.07
CA THR A 40 12.58 17.23 -30.67
C THR A 40 13.31 16.45 -29.58
N LEU A 41 13.82 17.16 -28.55
CA LEU A 41 14.47 16.53 -27.41
C LEU A 41 13.52 15.56 -26.71
N THR A 42 12.29 15.98 -26.40
CA THR A 42 11.28 15.13 -25.75
C THR A 42 10.93 13.91 -26.60
N ALA A 43 10.80 14.06 -27.93
CA ALA A 43 10.52 12.95 -28.82
C ALA A 43 11.66 11.91 -28.88
N ARG A 44 12.92 12.36 -28.78
CA ARG A 44 14.11 11.49 -28.81
C ARG A 44 14.56 11.00 -27.44
N ILE A 45 14.04 11.56 -26.35
CA ILE A 45 14.61 11.42 -25.01
C ILE A 45 14.76 9.96 -24.57
N ASN A 46 13.85 9.07 -25.00
CA ASN A 46 13.91 7.65 -24.66
C ASN A 46 15.08 6.91 -25.33
N ASN A 47 15.42 7.30 -26.56
CA ASN A 47 16.46 6.64 -27.37
C ASN A 47 17.88 7.08 -26.98
N ILE A 48 18.02 8.22 -26.29
CA ILE A 48 19.32 8.75 -25.87
C ILE A 48 19.76 8.06 -24.57
N GLY A 49 20.87 7.33 -24.59
CA GLY A 49 21.41 6.64 -23.41
C GLY A 49 22.39 7.50 -22.61
N VAL A 50 23.11 8.39 -23.30
CA VAL A 50 24.24 9.14 -22.74
C VAL A 50 24.20 10.59 -23.19
N PHE A 51 24.34 11.50 -22.23
CA PHE A 51 24.53 12.93 -22.44
C PHE A 51 25.94 13.31 -21.99
N ALA A 52 26.80 13.72 -22.93
CA ALA A 52 28.19 14.06 -22.70
C ALA A 52 28.43 15.57 -22.75
N ARG A 53 29.48 16.04 -22.06
CA ARG A 53 29.88 17.45 -22.01
C ARG A 53 28.72 18.40 -21.70
N THR A 54 27.84 18.02 -20.76
CA THR A 54 26.62 18.78 -20.45
C THR A 54 26.88 19.96 -19.51
N ALA A 55 26.29 21.12 -19.81
CA ALA A 55 26.23 22.26 -18.90
C ALA A 55 25.15 22.09 -17.81
N PRO A 56 25.21 22.82 -16.67
CA PRO A 56 24.22 22.72 -15.59
C PRO A 56 22.77 22.92 -16.07
N GLU A 57 22.52 23.92 -16.91
CA GLU A 57 21.20 24.26 -17.45
C GLU A 57 20.66 23.13 -18.34
N GLN A 58 21.56 22.42 -19.02
CA GLN A 58 21.23 21.29 -19.87
C GLN A 58 20.78 20.08 -19.05
N LYS A 59 21.33 19.87 -17.86
CA LYS A 59 20.87 18.79 -16.96
C LYS A 59 19.41 19.01 -16.56
N VAL A 60 19.05 20.25 -16.21
CA VAL A 60 17.67 20.63 -15.90
C VAL A 60 16.75 20.38 -17.11
N ARG A 61 17.21 20.74 -18.30
CA ARG A 61 16.48 20.55 -19.55
C ARG A 61 16.23 19.08 -19.88
N ILE A 62 17.22 18.21 -19.66
CA ILE A 62 17.10 16.75 -19.82
C ILE A 62 16.05 16.19 -18.85
N VAL A 63 16.12 16.57 -17.56
CA VAL A 63 15.13 16.15 -16.55
C VAL A 63 13.73 16.61 -16.95
N SER A 64 13.59 17.85 -17.41
CA SER A 64 12.32 18.42 -17.84
C SER A 64 11.73 17.67 -19.04
N ALA A 65 12.55 17.32 -20.04
CA ALA A 65 12.13 16.54 -21.19
C ALA A 65 11.68 15.12 -20.81
N LEU A 66 12.38 14.45 -19.88
CA LEU A 66 11.98 13.13 -19.36
C LEU A 66 10.63 13.19 -18.63
N LYS A 67 10.41 14.23 -17.82
CA LYS A 67 9.14 14.46 -17.12
C LYS A 67 8.01 14.82 -18.08
N ALA A 68 8.27 15.65 -19.08
CA ALA A 68 7.31 16.01 -20.12
C ALA A 68 6.86 14.79 -20.94
N TYR A 69 7.73 13.80 -21.14
CA TYR A 69 7.37 12.52 -21.74
C TYR A 69 6.44 11.66 -20.84
N GLY A 70 6.42 11.93 -19.53
CA GLY A 70 5.58 11.22 -18.56
C GLY A 70 6.33 10.25 -17.64
N HIS A 71 7.66 10.29 -17.60
CA HIS A 71 8.46 9.47 -16.68
C HIS A 71 8.53 10.10 -15.29
N ILE A 72 8.68 9.24 -14.27
CA ILE A 72 9.16 9.65 -12.94
C ILE A 72 10.69 9.61 -12.98
N VAL A 73 11.32 10.75 -12.69
CA VAL A 73 12.76 10.94 -12.88
C VAL A 73 13.46 11.03 -11.53
N ALA A 74 14.40 10.11 -11.31
CA ALA A 74 15.39 10.23 -10.25
C ALA A 74 16.70 10.74 -10.85
N MET A 75 17.27 11.79 -10.27
CA MET A 75 18.56 12.34 -10.68
C MET A 75 19.58 12.18 -9.56
N THR A 76 20.80 11.74 -9.91
CA THR A 76 21.94 11.68 -9.00
C THR A 76 22.90 12.83 -9.29
N GLY A 77 23.50 13.42 -8.26
CA GLY A 77 24.50 14.47 -8.41
C GLY A 77 25.26 14.74 -7.11
N ASP A 78 26.47 15.26 -7.23
CA ASP A 78 27.38 15.54 -6.12
C ASP A 78 27.83 17.01 -6.12
N GLY A 79 27.83 17.67 -7.28
CA GLY A 79 28.26 19.06 -7.42
C GLY A 79 27.17 20.09 -7.19
N VAL A 80 27.59 21.33 -6.88
CA VAL A 80 26.72 22.52 -6.85
C VAL A 80 25.98 22.71 -8.18
N ASN A 81 26.62 22.32 -9.28
CA ASN A 81 26.08 22.35 -10.64
C ASN A 81 24.89 21.40 -10.84
N ASP A 82 24.74 20.38 -10.00
CA ASP A 82 23.64 19.43 -10.07
C ASP A 82 22.43 19.87 -9.24
N ALA A 83 22.61 20.79 -8.29
CA ALA A 83 21.55 21.21 -7.38
C ALA A 83 20.25 21.67 -8.08
N PRO A 84 20.28 22.47 -9.16
CA PRO A 84 19.05 22.85 -9.87
C PRO A 84 18.32 21.65 -10.48
N ALA A 85 19.05 20.68 -11.00
CA ALA A 85 18.50 19.53 -11.68
C ALA A 85 18.03 18.43 -10.70
N LEU A 86 18.75 18.25 -9.57
CA LEU A 86 18.30 17.50 -8.40
C LEU A 86 16.95 18.02 -7.92
N LYS A 87 16.81 19.34 -7.76
CA LYS A 87 15.57 19.98 -7.29
C LYS A 87 14.42 19.87 -8.29
N CYS A 88 14.72 19.87 -9.60
CA CYS A 88 13.72 19.76 -10.67
C CYS A 88 13.19 18.32 -10.85
N SER A 89 14.01 17.32 -10.53
CA SER A 89 13.66 15.90 -10.61
C SER A 89 12.55 15.53 -9.61
N ASP A 90 11.88 14.39 -9.82
CA ASP A 90 10.87 13.90 -8.87
C ASP A 90 11.54 13.35 -7.60
N ILE A 91 12.77 12.82 -7.74
CA ILE A 91 13.60 12.35 -6.64
C ILE A 91 15.05 12.77 -6.91
N GLY A 92 15.51 13.83 -6.24
CA GLY A 92 16.92 14.22 -6.24
C GLY A 92 17.71 13.33 -5.26
N ILE A 93 18.84 12.79 -5.71
CA ILE A 93 19.71 11.89 -4.93
C ILE A 93 21.11 12.50 -4.85
N ALA A 94 21.57 12.85 -3.65
CA ALA A 94 22.91 13.38 -3.43
C ALA A 94 23.86 12.34 -2.82
N MET A 95 25.15 12.49 -3.10
CA MET A 95 26.23 11.73 -2.46
C MET A 95 26.48 12.28 -1.05
N GLY A 96 26.58 11.40 -0.06
CA GLY A 96 26.75 11.75 1.35
C GLY A 96 28.19 12.07 1.73
N ILE A 97 29.17 11.46 1.07
CA ILE A 97 30.60 11.64 1.37
C ILE A 97 31.23 12.64 0.39
N THR A 98 31.04 12.44 -0.92
CA THR A 98 31.63 13.32 -1.94
C THR A 98 30.75 14.49 -2.34
N GLY A 99 29.46 14.48 -1.97
CA GLY A 99 28.52 15.52 -2.35
C GLY A 99 28.71 16.81 -1.57
N THR A 100 28.60 17.94 -2.26
CA THR A 100 28.60 19.27 -1.66
C THR A 100 27.36 19.52 -0.81
N ASP A 101 27.47 20.37 0.22
CA ASP A 101 26.33 20.74 1.08
C ASP A 101 25.13 21.25 0.25
N VAL A 102 25.40 22.02 -0.80
CA VAL A 102 24.37 22.54 -1.71
C VAL A 102 23.65 21.42 -2.47
N ALA A 103 24.36 20.37 -2.90
CA ALA A 103 23.75 19.22 -3.55
C ALA A 103 22.90 18.41 -2.55
N GLN A 104 23.38 18.23 -1.31
CA GLN A 104 22.65 17.53 -0.26
C GLN A 104 21.37 18.26 0.15
N GLU A 105 21.41 19.59 0.30
CA GLU A 105 20.23 20.42 0.60
C GLU A 105 19.21 20.44 -0.55
N ALA A 106 19.66 20.32 -1.79
CA ALA A 106 18.78 20.28 -2.95
C ALA A 106 18.10 18.92 -3.17
N ALA A 107 18.70 17.83 -2.65
CA ALA A 107 18.23 16.46 -2.84
C ALA A 107 17.09 16.08 -1.89
N THR A 108 16.31 15.06 -2.29
CA THR A 108 15.27 14.43 -1.47
C THR A 108 15.79 13.21 -0.72
N MET A 109 16.86 12.60 -1.21
CA MET A 109 17.52 11.42 -0.63
C MET A 109 19.04 11.62 -0.65
N ILE A 110 19.72 11.21 0.42
CA ILE A 110 21.18 11.26 0.53
C ILE A 110 21.70 9.83 0.66
N LEU A 111 22.69 9.47 -0.17
CA LEU A 111 23.39 8.18 -0.09
C LEU A 111 24.55 8.30 0.88
N THR A 112 24.36 7.90 2.12
CA THR A 112 25.40 8.01 3.17
C THR A 112 26.65 7.15 2.91
N ASP A 113 26.56 6.21 1.98
CA ASP A 113 27.62 5.27 1.60
C ASP A 113 28.20 5.52 0.20
N ASP A 114 27.73 6.54 -0.50
CA ASP A 114 28.11 6.87 -1.88
C ASP A 114 27.99 5.69 -2.86
N ASN A 115 27.08 4.75 -2.57
CA ASN A 115 26.94 3.54 -3.37
C ASN A 115 25.69 3.58 -4.25
N PHE A 116 25.88 3.55 -5.58
CA PHE A 116 24.77 3.50 -6.54
C PHE A 116 23.85 2.29 -6.32
N ALA A 117 24.36 1.15 -5.84
CA ALA A 117 23.55 -0.02 -5.53
C ALA A 117 22.53 0.23 -4.41
N THR A 118 22.74 1.23 -3.56
CA THR A 118 21.79 1.63 -2.50
C THR A 118 20.52 2.24 -3.09
N ILE A 119 20.59 2.87 -4.26
CA ILE A 119 19.40 3.33 -5.02
C ILE A 119 18.51 2.13 -5.39
N VAL A 120 19.11 1.02 -5.84
CA VAL A 120 18.38 -0.20 -6.20
C VAL A 120 17.63 -0.77 -4.99
N LYS A 121 18.27 -0.76 -3.82
CA LYS A 121 17.63 -1.17 -2.55
C LYS A 121 16.49 -0.22 -2.19
N ALA A 122 16.71 1.09 -2.26
CA ALA A 122 15.68 2.09 -1.96
C ALA A 122 14.45 1.95 -2.87
N VAL A 123 14.65 1.68 -4.17
CA VAL A 123 13.55 1.40 -5.11
C VAL A 123 12.80 0.13 -4.72
N LYS A 124 13.50 -0.94 -4.33
CA LYS A 124 12.87 -2.19 -3.86
C LYS A 124 12.01 -1.94 -2.61
N GLU A 125 12.54 -1.20 -1.64
CA GLU A 125 11.80 -0.85 -0.42
C GLU A 125 10.61 0.06 -0.73
N GLY A 126 10.76 1.06 -1.60
CA GLY A 126 9.67 1.94 -2.04
C GLY A 126 8.52 1.16 -2.70
N ARG A 127 8.83 0.15 -3.53
CA ARG A 127 7.82 -0.77 -4.08
C ARG A 127 7.11 -1.56 -2.99
N GLY A 128 7.85 -2.05 -1.99
CA GLY A 128 7.29 -2.76 -0.83
C GLY A 128 6.34 -1.88 0.00
N ILE A 129 6.78 -0.66 0.34
CA ILE A 129 5.98 0.33 1.06
C ILE A 129 4.68 0.61 0.31
N TYR A 130 4.76 0.89 -1.00
CA TYR A 130 3.58 1.14 -1.81
C TYR A 130 2.60 -0.04 -1.83
N GLU A 131 3.09 -1.27 -1.98
CA GLU A 131 2.23 -2.46 -1.92
C GLU A 131 1.54 -2.60 -0.55
N ASN A 132 2.28 -2.36 0.53
CA ASN A 132 1.72 -2.37 1.88
C ASN A 132 0.71 -1.24 2.09
N MET A 133 0.94 -0.07 1.47
CA MET A 133 -0.03 1.01 1.44
C MET A 133 -1.37 0.56 0.86
N VAL A 134 -1.32 -0.10 -0.29
CA VAL A 134 -2.53 -0.63 -0.95
C VAL A 134 -3.24 -1.68 -0.08
N LYS A 135 -2.49 -2.55 0.62
CA LYS A 135 -3.07 -3.55 1.53
C LYS A 135 -3.84 -2.87 2.68
N PHE A 136 -3.25 -1.88 3.35
CA PHE A 136 -3.92 -1.20 4.46
C PHE A 136 -5.15 -0.43 3.96
N ILE A 137 -5.05 0.30 2.84
CA ILE A 137 -6.18 1.08 2.29
C ILE A 137 -7.36 0.15 2.00
N ARG A 138 -7.08 -1.02 1.41
CA ARG A 138 -8.11 -2.02 1.12
C ARG A 138 -8.76 -2.54 2.40
N PHE A 139 -7.96 -2.89 3.40
CA PHE A 139 -8.47 -3.33 4.70
C PHE A 139 -9.40 -2.27 5.31
N GLN A 140 -8.91 -1.03 5.45
CA GLN A 140 -9.64 0.07 6.06
C GLN A 140 -10.96 0.38 5.36
N LEU A 141 -10.92 0.48 4.03
CA LEU A 141 -12.12 0.82 3.26
C LEU A 141 -13.16 -0.30 3.30
N SER A 142 -12.74 -1.56 3.23
CA SER A 142 -13.71 -2.67 3.36
C SER A 142 -14.40 -2.68 4.72
N THR A 143 -13.65 -2.43 5.80
CA THR A 143 -14.19 -2.29 7.15
C THR A 143 -15.18 -1.13 7.25
N ASN A 144 -14.79 0.06 6.79
CA ASN A 144 -15.65 1.24 6.85
C ASN A 144 -16.92 1.06 6.03
N ILE A 145 -16.82 0.49 4.83
CA ILE A 145 -18.00 0.16 4.01
C ILE A 145 -18.90 -0.82 4.75
N GLY A 146 -18.35 -1.88 5.34
CA GLY A 146 -19.12 -2.86 6.13
C GLY A 146 -19.84 -2.21 7.32
N ALA A 147 -19.15 -1.37 8.09
CA ALA A 147 -19.73 -0.69 9.24
C ALA A 147 -20.85 0.28 8.83
N ILE A 148 -20.63 1.07 7.77
CA ILE A 148 -21.63 1.99 7.22
C ILE A 148 -22.86 1.20 6.74
N LEU A 149 -22.66 0.09 6.02
CA LEU A 149 -23.76 -0.76 5.55
C LEU A 149 -24.55 -1.35 6.72
N CYS A 150 -23.88 -1.84 7.77
CA CYS A 150 -24.55 -2.33 9.00
C CYS A 150 -25.44 -1.25 9.62
N VAL A 151 -24.89 -0.07 9.85
CA VAL A 151 -25.58 1.04 10.54
C VAL A 151 -26.70 1.62 9.67
N ALA A 152 -26.51 1.68 8.36
CA ALA A 152 -27.52 2.20 7.42
C ALA A 152 -28.65 1.20 7.18
N ALA A 153 -28.36 -0.11 7.11
CA ALA A 153 -29.36 -1.13 6.81
C ALA A 153 -30.17 -1.56 8.05
N ALA A 154 -29.62 -1.48 9.26
CA ALA A 154 -30.34 -1.89 10.47
C ALA A 154 -31.70 -1.17 10.65
N PRO A 155 -31.80 0.18 10.55
CA PRO A 155 -33.08 0.87 10.66
C PRO A 155 -34.05 0.54 9.52
N LEU A 156 -33.53 0.31 8.30
CA LEU A 156 -34.35 -0.07 7.13
C LEU A 156 -34.99 -1.46 7.28
N LEU A 157 -34.37 -2.32 8.10
CA LEU A 157 -34.87 -3.65 8.43
C LEU A 157 -35.61 -3.68 9.78
N GLU A 158 -35.91 -2.52 10.36
CA GLU A 158 -36.56 -2.37 11.67
C GLU A 158 -35.79 -3.06 12.82
N MET A 159 -34.46 -3.13 12.70
CA MET A 159 -33.57 -3.71 13.70
C MET A 159 -32.91 -2.62 14.56
N PRO A 160 -32.54 -2.93 15.82
CA PRO A 160 -31.72 -2.03 16.63
C PRO A 160 -30.35 -1.79 15.98
N LEU A 161 -29.72 -0.67 16.31
CA LEU A 161 -28.38 -0.39 15.79
C LEU A 161 -27.39 -1.45 16.30
N PRO A 162 -26.58 -2.05 15.41
CA PRO A 162 -25.68 -3.15 15.78
C PRO A 162 -24.52 -2.68 16.66
N PHE A 163 -24.16 -1.39 16.59
CA PHE A 163 -23.06 -0.80 17.35
C PHE A 163 -23.49 0.50 18.01
N THR A 164 -23.01 0.71 19.23
CA THR A 164 -23.04 2.03 19.87
C THR A 164 -21.91 2.93 19.33
N ALA A 165 -21.98 4.24 19.60
CA ALA A 165 -20.93 5.17 19.20
C ALA A 165 -19.55 4.78 19.78
N ILE A 166 -19.50 4.33 21.03
CA ILE A 166 -18.24 3.92 21.67
C ILE A 166 -17.69 2.61 21.10
N GLN A 167 -18.55 1.66 20.74
CA GLN A 167 -18.16 0.42 20.06
C GLN A 167 -17.64 0.70 18.64
N LEU A 168 -18.24 1.65 17.92
CA LEU A 168 -17.76 2.07 16.61
C LEU A 168 -16.41 2.79 16.71
N LEU A 169 -16.20 3.63 17.73
CA LEU A 169 -14.88 4.21 18.02
C LEU A 169 -13.84 3.13 18.34
N TRP A 170 -14.21 2.13 19.15
CA TRP A 170 -13.35 1.00 19.45
C TRP A 170 -12.92 0.24 18.20
N ILE A 171 -13.88 -0.08 17.33
CA ILE A 171 -13.63 -0.75 16.04
C ILE A 171 -12.59 0.03 15.22
N ASN A 172 -12.76 1.34 15.06
CA ASN A 172 -11.80 2.15 14.31
C ASN A 172 -10.42 2.17 14.98
N ILE A 173 -10.35 2.40 16.29
CA ILE A 173 -9.04 2.51 16.98
C ILE A 173 -8.27 1.18 16.93
N ILE A 174 -8.93 0.07 17.22
CA ILE A 174 -8.26 -1.22 17.34
C ILE A 174 -7.85 -1.79 15.97
N MET A 175 -8.56 -1.42 14.90
CA MET A 175 -8.34 -1.97 13.56
C MET A 175 -7.42 -1.10 12.72
N ASP A 176 -7.53 0.23 12.85
CA ASP A 176 -6.65 1.20 12.20
C ASP A 176 -5.27 1.25 12.85
N GLY A 177 -5.17 0.81 14.11
CA GLY A 177 -3.92 0.72 14.85
C GLY A 177 -3.14 -0.56 14.55
N PRO A 178 -3.06 -1.53 15.48
CA PRO A 178 -2.12 -2.64 15.37
C PRO A 178 -2.22 -3.47 14.07
N PRO A 179 -3.40 -3.96 13.63
CA PRO A 179 -3.51 -4.76 12.42
C PRO A 179 -3.11 -3.99 11.15
N ALA A 180 -3.60 -2.76 10.97
CA ALA A 180 -3.26 -1.96 9.81
C ALA A 180 -1.77 -1.56 9.79
N MET A 181 -1.19 -1.19 10.94
CA MET A 181 0.25 -0.92 11.05
C MET A 181 1.10 -2.15 10.74
N SER A 182 0.66 -3.33 11.19
CA SER A 182 1.36 -4.58 10.92
C SER A 182 1.37 -4.97 9.43
N LEU A 183 0.34 -4.58 8.67
CA LEU A 183 0.33 -4.72 7.21
C LEU A 183 1.33 -3.76 6.53
N GLY A 184 1.61 -2.60 7.15
CA GLY A 184 2.59 -1.62 6.71
C GLY A 184 4.03 -2.15 6.65
N VAL A 185 4.36 -3.12 7.51
CA VAL A 185 5.71 -3.71 7.66
C VAL A 185 5.82 -5.13 7.07
N ASP A 186 4.85 -5.54 6.26
CA ASP A 186 4.88 -6.84 5.59
C ASP A 186 6.04 -6.86 4.56
N PRO A 187 6.82 -7.95 4.42
CA PRO A 187 8.00 -7.95 3.56
C PRO A 187 7.63 -7.75 2.09
N ALA A 188 8.49 -7.02 1.36
CA ALA A 188 8.35 -6.84 -0.08
C ALA A 188 8.37 -8.20 -0.81
N ARG A 189 7.57 -8.33 -1.87
CA ARG A 189 7.53 -9.55 -2.68
C ARG A 189 8.89 -9.84 -3.31
N LEU A 190 9.33 -11.10 -3.28
CA LEU A 190 10.63 -11.54 -3.83
C LEU A 190 10.86 -11.09 -5.29
N ASN A 191 9.82 -11.13 -6.10
CA ASN A 191 9.87 -10.79 -7.53
C ASN A 191 9.43 -9.35 -7.84
N SER A 192 9.30 -8.48 -6.84
CA SER A 192 8.82 -7.10 -7.05
C SER A 192 9.70 -6.32 -8.03
N MET A 193 11.00 -6.59 -8.07
CA MET A 193 11.95 -5.93 -8.97
C MET A 193 11.88 -6.39 -10.42
N ASN A 194 11.24 -7.55 -10.69
CA ASN A 194 11.05 -8.07 -12.05
C ASN A 194 9.81 -7.46 -12.72
N GLU A 195 8.94 -6.80 -11.96
CA GLU A 195 7.78 -6.09 -12.49
C GLU A 195 8.20 -4.71 -13.06
N ALA A 196 7.55 -4.29 -14.15
CA ALA A 196 7.76 -2.95 -14.70
C ALA A 196 7.37 -1.87 -13.67
N PRO A 197 7.96 -0.66 -13.71
CA PRO A 197 7.50 0.45 -12.90
C PRO A 197 6.00 0.69 -13.07
N ARG A 198 5.32 1.01 -11.97
CA ARG A 198 3.89 1.34 -11.99
C ARG A 198 3.66 2.56 -12.89
N LYS A 199 2.57 2.56 -13.64
CA LYS A 199 2.15 3.75 -14.39
C LYS A 199 1.68 4.83 -13.42
N THR A 200 1.94 6.09 -13.75
CA THR A 200 1.60 7.25 -12.91
C THR A 200 0.09 7.48 -12.83
N ASP A 201 -0.64 7.14 -13.90
CA ASP A 201 -2.10 7.24 -14.03
C ASP A 201 -2.87 6.11 -13.35
N GLU A 202 -2.18 5.05 -12.89
CA GLU A 202 -2.85 3.92 -12.25
C GLU A 202 -3.48 4.38 -10.92
N ARG A 203 -4.81 4.24 -10.80
CA ARG A 203 -5.50 4.57 -9.54
C ARG A 203 -5.20 3.52 -8.49
N ILE A 204 -4.96 3.96 -7.24
CA ILE A 204 -4.84 3.04 -6.08
C ILE A 204 -6.10 2.17 -5.99
N LEU A 205 -7.28 2.77 -6.17
CA LEU A 205 -8.57 2.09 -6.19
C LEU A 205 -9.12 2.07 -7.62
N SER A 206 -8.94 0.95 -8.32
CA SER A 206 -9.65 0.71 -9.57
C SER A 206 -11.12 0.38 -9.29
N LEU A 207 -12.00 0.57 -10.29
CA LEU A 207 -13.43 0.20 -10.15
C LEU A 207 -13.60 -1.26 -9.74
N ARG A 208 -12.74 -2.14 -10.25
CA ARG A 208 -12.70 -3.56 -9.84
C ARG A 208 -12.33 -3.72 -8.37
N ARG A 209 -11.33 -2.99 -7.87
CA ARG A 209 -10.98 -3.00 -6.44
C ARG A 209 -12.15 -2.50 -5.60
N LEU A 210 -12.79 -1.40 -6.01
CA LEU A 210 -13.93 -0.84 -5.30
C LEU A 210 -15.11 -1.82 -5.23
N GLY A 211 -15.43 -2.49 -6.34
CA GLY A 211 -16.45 -3.54 -6.37
C GLY A 211 -16.14 -4.71 -5.42
N ASN A 212 -14.87 -5.14 -5.36
CA ASN A 212 -14.46 -6.18 -4.41
C ASN A 212 -14.60 -5.68 -2.96
N LEU A 213 -14.18 -4.46 -2.65
CA LEU A 213 -14.31 -3.87 -1.31
C LEU A 213 -15.78 -3.81 -0.87
N PHE A 214 -16.67 -3.43 -1.79
CA PHE A 214 -18.10 -3.43 -1.53
C PHE A 214 -18.64 -4.84 -1.25
N SER A 215 -18.17 -5.86 -1.98
CA SER A 215 -18.56 -7.26 -1.71
C SER A 215 -18.13 -7.75 -0.32
N TYR A 216 -16.95 -7.33 0.17
CA TYR A 216 -16.53 -7.63 1.54
C TYR A 216 -17.40 -6.92 2.56
N GLY A 217 -17.62 -5.62 2.36
CA GLY A 217 -18.50 -4.83 3.22
C GLY A 217 -19.91 -5.43 3.31
N LEU A 218 -20.47 -5.83 2.17
CA LEU A 218 -21.78 -6.47 2.09
C LEU A 218 -21.81 -7.82 2.82
N THR A 219 -20.78 -8.66 2.67
CA THR A 219 -20.68 -9.95 3.38
C THR A 219 -20.63 -9.74 4.89
N MET A 220 -19.82 -8.77 5.35
CA MET A 220 -19.74 -8.41 6.77
C MET A 220 -21.07 -7.85 7.29
N ALA A 221 -21.77 -7.03 6.49
CA ALA A 221 -23.05 -6.47 6.86
C ALA A 221 -24.16 -7.53 6.97
N ILE A 222 -24.28 -8.39 5.96
CA ILE A 222 -25.24 -9.50 5.96
C ILE A 222 -24.97 -10.44 7.14
N GLY A 223 -23.70 -10.79 7.38
CA GLY A 223 -23.34 -11.66 8.50
C GLY A 223 -23.67 -11.02 9.85
N THR A 224 -23.31 -9.75 10.05
CA THR A 224 -23.52 -9.06 11.32
C THR A 224 -24.99 -8.83 11.62
N LEU A 225 -25.76 -8.35 10.64
CA LEU A 225 -27.20 -8.14 10.79
C LEU A 225 -27.95 -9.48 10.87
N GLY A 226 -27.48 -10.51 10.17
CA GLY A 226 -28.05 -11.86 10.25
C GLY A 226 -27.93 -12.45 11.64
N VAL A 227 -26.77 -12.26 12.30
CA VAL A 227 -26.57 -12.68 13.70
C VAL A 227 -27.45 -11.89 14.66
N LEU A 228 -27.51 -10.57 14.48
CA LEU A 228 -28.39 -9.70 15.27
C LEU A 228 -29.84 -10.17 15.18
N TYR A 229 -30.33 -10.38 13.96
CA TYR A 229 -31.68 -10.85 13.72
C TYR A 229 -31.94 -12.23 14.31
N TYR A 230 -31.00 -13.16 14.12
CA TYR A 230 -31.11 -14.52 14.64
C TYR A 230 -31.28 -14.55 16.16
N ASP A 231 -30.48 -13.76 16.88
CA ASP A 231 -30.54 -13.73 18.34
C ASP A 231 -31.83 -13.06 18.85
N LEU A 232 -32.27 -11.98 18.19
CA LEU A 232 -33.56 -11.35 18.48
C LEU A 232 -34.75 -12.31 18.29
N GLN A 233 -34.73 -13.14 17.24
CA GLN A 233 -35.80 -14.11 16.97
C GLN A 233 -35.81 -15.28 17.98
N ARG A 234 -34.68 -15.59 18.61
CA ARG A 234 -34.63 -16.60 19.70
C ARG A 234 -35.17 -16.07 21.03
N GLY A 235 -35.63 -14.82 21.07
CA GLY A 235 -36.05 -14.14 22.29
C GLY A 235 -34.88 -13.64 23.14
N GLY A 236 -33.70 -13.48 22.53
CA GLY A 236 -32.53 -12.89 23.19
C GLY A 236 -32.79 -11.44 23.58
N ASP A 237 -32.15 -11.01 24.68
CA ASP A 237 -32.14 -9.60 25.07
C ASP A 237 -31.46 -8.75 23.97
N THR A 238 -31.97 -7.55 23.73
CA THR A 238 -31.40 -6.61 22.75
C THR A 238 -29.94 -6.28 23.07
N HIS A 239 -29.58 -6.22 24.35
CA HIS A 239 -28.19 -6.03 24.78
C HIS A 239 -27.28 -7.22 24.43
N HIS A 240 -27.80 -8.45 24.50
CA HIS A 240 -27.06 -9.65 24.10
C HIS A 240 -26.88 -9.69 22.58
N ALA A 241 -27.96 -9.48 21.83
CA ALA A 241 -27.94 -9.51 20.38
C ALA A 241 -27.00 -8.46 19.75
N THR A 242 -26.99 -7.24 20.31
CA THR A 242 -26.06 -6.17 19.86
C THR A 242 -24.61 -6.45 20.27
N CYS A 243 -24.35 -7.02 21.44
CA CYS A 243 -23.02 -7.47 21.84
C CYS A 243 -22.47 -8.57 20.92
N LEU A 244 -23.34 -9.50 20.54
CA LEU A 244 -23.00 -10.59 19.62
C LEU A 244 -22.73 -10.06 18.20
N ALA A 245 -23.53 -9.10 17.72
CA ALA A 245 -23.30 -8.42 16.45
C ALA A 245 -21.98 -7.63 16.45
N PHE A 246 -21.71 -6.86 17.50
CA PHE A 246 -20.44 -6.16 17.71
C PHE A 246 -19.23 -7.10 17.66
N THR A 247 -19.29 -8.20 18.41
CA THR A 247 -18.21 -9.20 18.44
C THR A 247 -18.02 -9.89 17.10
N THR A 248 -19.13 -10.23 16.43
CA THR A 248 -19.09 -10.81 15.07
C THR A 248 -18.42 -9.85 14.08
N PHE A 249 -18.72 -8.56 14.14
CA PHE A 249 -18.11 -7.55 13.28
C PHE A 249 -16.60 -7.37 13.56
N VAL A 250 -16.18 -7.42 14.82
CA VAL A 250 -14.75 -7.41 15.18
C VAL A 250 -14.03 -8.65 14.64
N LEU A 251 -14.63 -9.84 14.76
CA LEU A 251 -14.06 -11.06 14.23
C LEU A 251 -14.02 -11.07 12.69
N PHE A 252 -15.01 -10.50 12.02
CA PHE A 252 -14.98 -10.33 10.56
C PHE A 252 -13.73 -9.59 10.11
N GLN A 253 -13.31 -8.57 10.85
CA GLN A 253 -12.12 -7.79 10.53
C GLN A 253 -10.84 -8.60 10.74
N VAL A 254 -10.79 -9.43 11.79
CA VAL A 254 -9.69 -10.39 12.00
C VAL A 254 -9.54 -11.34 10.82
N PHE A 255 -10.62 -11.81 10.20
CA PHE A 255 -10.52 -12.66 9.00
C PHE A 255 -10.27 -11.85 7.71
N ASN A 256 -10.88 -10.67 7.60
CA ASN A 256 -10.75 -9.80 6.43
C ASN A 256 -9.31 -9.26 6.26
N VAL A 257 -8.55 -9.10 7.34
CA VAL A 257 -7.14 -8.67 7.24
C VAL A 257 -6.28 -9.67 6.43
N PHE A 258 -6.61 -10.97 6.46
CA PHE A 258 -5.95 -11.99 5.64
C PHE A 258 -6.29 -11.83 4.14
N ASN A 259 -7.53 -11.48 3.84
CA ASN A 259 -7.98 -11.16 2.48
C ASN A 259 -7.30 -9.89 1.95
N ALA A 260 -7.14 -8.89 2.81
CA ALA A 260 -6.46 -7.64 2.45
C ALA A 260 -4.96 -7.85 2.17
N ARG A 261 -4.30 -8.74 2.95
CA ARG A 261 -2.87 -9.05 2.82
C ARG A 261 -2.49 -9.62 1.45
N THR A 262 -3.41 -10.29 0.74
CA THR A 262 -3.15 -10.93 -0.56
C THR A 262 -4.22 -10.61 -1.61
N GLU A 263 -3.89 -9.84 -2.66
CA GLU A 263 -4.86 -9.48 -3.72
C GLU A 263 -5.08 -10.58 -4.76
N LYS A 264 -4.00 -11.27 -5.19
CA LYS A 264 -4.03 -12.22 -6.33
C LYS A 264 -3.85 -13.68 -5.92
N TRP A 265 -3.26 -13.91 -4.75
CA TRP A 265 -2.88 -15.23 -4.28
C TRP A 265 -3.72 -15.64 -3.08
N THR A 266 -3.70 -16.93 -2.78
CA THR A 266 -4.35 -17.48 -1.59
C THR A 266 -3.69 -16.87 -0.34
N ALA A 267 -4.50 -16.65 0.70
CA ALA A 267 -4.01 -16.16 1.99
C ALA A 267 -2.98 -17.14 2.60
N PHE A 268 -3.15 -18.45 2.37
CA PHE A 268 -2.27 -19.52 2.81
C PHE A 268 -1.05 -19.66 1.90
N ASN A 269 -0.10 -18.74 2.03
CA ASN A 269 1.16 -18.79 1.31
C ASN A 269 2.36 -19.08 2.24
N ARG A 270 3.53 -19.33 1.66
CA ARG A 270 4.77 -19.63 2.41
C ARG A 270 5.17 -18.55 3.43
N HIS A 271 4.67 -17.33 3.29
CA HIS A 271 4.95 -16.18 4.17
C HIS A 271 3.82 -15.92 5.19
N PHE A 272 2.86 -16.85 5.33
CA PHE A 272 1.73 -16.72 6.25
C PHE A 272 2.19 -16.40 7.69
N PHE A 273 3.22 -17.11 8.17
CA PHE A 273 3.82 -16.92 9.50
C PHE A 273 5.04 -15.97 9.54
N ALA A 274 5.40 -15.32 8.43
CA ALA A 274 6.63 -14.52 8.37
C ALA A 274 6.54 -13.22 9.19
N ASN A 275 5.37 -12.59 9.23
CA ASN A 275 5.17 -11.32 9.91
C ASN A 275 4.72 -11.54 11.36
N LYS A 276 5.69 -11.54 12.29
CA LYS A 276 5.42 -11.73 13.73
C LYS A 276 4.57 -10.60 14.32
N ALA A 277 4.77 -9.37 13.86
CA ALA A 277 4.00 -8.21 14.32
C ALA A 277 2.51 -8.39 13.96
N PHE A 278 2.21 -8.86 12.75
CA PHE A 278 0.84 -9.16 12.32
C PHE A 278 0.13 -10.18 13.22
N TRP A 279 0.80 -11.27 13.57
CA TRP A 279 0.24 -12.28 14.47
C TRP A 279 0.06 -11.75 15.90
N ALA A 280 1.03 -10.98 16.40
CA ALA A 280 0.92 -10.33 17.70
C ALA A 280 -0.25 -9.34 17.74
N SER A 281 -0.47 -8.57 16.66
CA SER A 281 -1.60 -7.66 16.52
C SER A 281 -2.93 -8.40 16.53
N ILE A 282 -3.08 -9.48 15.74
CA ILE A 282 -4.31 -10.29 15.72
C ILE A 282 -4.61 -10.87 17.11
N LEU A 283 -3.61 -11.48 17.74
CA LEU A 283 -3.76 -12.03 19.08
C LEU A 283 -4.16 -10.95 20.09
N GLY A 284 -3.52 -9.78 20.02
CA GLY A 284 -3.86 -8.62 20.84
C GLY A 284 -5.31 -8.17 20.65
N VAL A 285 -5.79 -8.06 19.41
CA VAL A 285 -7.19 -7.70 19.12
C VAL A 285 -8.16 -8.72 19.71
N ILE A 286 -7.90 -10.02 19.55
CA ILE A 286 -8.76 -11.07 20.10
C ILE A 286 -8.79 -11.01 21.63
N LEU A 287 -7.63 -10.89 22.29
CA LEU A 287 -7.55 -10.80 23.75
C LEU A 287 -8.24 -9.55 24.30
N LEU A 288 -8.08 -8.41 23.62
CA LEU A 288 -8.76 -7.17 24.00
C LEU A 288 -10.28 -7.28 23.78
N GLN A 289 -10.73 -7.92 22.70
CA GLN A 289 -12.15 -8.16 22.47
C GLN A 289 -12.74 -9.08 23.55
N ILE A 290 -12.05 -10.15 23.93
CA ILE A 290 -12.46 -11.03 25.04
C ILE A 290 -12.54 -10.22 26.34
N THR A 291 -11.54 -9.37 26.61
CA THR A 291 -11.51 -8.53 27.81
C THR A 291 -12.70 -7.56 27.85
N ILE A 292 -13.06 -6.92 26.73
CA ILE A 292 -14.19 -5.99 26.67
C ILE A 292 -15.54 -6.69 26.87
N VAL A 293 -15.66 -7.94 26.41
CA VAL A 293 -16.92 -8.68 26.45
C VAL A 293 -17.12 -9.44 27.76
N GLN A 294 -16.04 -9.85 28.44
CA GLN A 294 -16.10 -10.74 29.62
C GLN A 294 -15.72 -10.07 30.93
N TRP A 295 -15.16 -8.85 30.91
CA TRP A 295 -14.77 -8.13 32.12
C TRP A 295 -15.84 -7.10 32.50
N SER A 296 -16.45 -7.29 33.66
CA SER A 296 -17.56 -6.48 34.18
C SER A 296 -17.33 -4.96 34.18
N VAL A 297 -16.09 -4.48 34.36
CA VAL A 297 -15.77 -3.05 34.30
C VAL A 297 -15.84 -2.54 32.86
N ALA A 298 -15.36 -3.32 31.90
CA ALA A 298 -15.40 -2.97 30.49
C ALA A 298 -16.82 -3.07 29.92
N GLU A 299 -17.60 -4.05 30.38
CA GLU A 299 -19.02 -4.21 30.03
C GLU A 299 -19.83 -2.93 30.29
N ALA A 300 -19.61 -2.29 31.44
CA ALA A 300 -20.28 -1.05 31.80
C ALA A 300 -19.93 0.13 30.87
N ILE A 301 -18.71 0.17 30.34
CA ILE A 301 -18.22 1.25 29.47
C ILE A 301 -18.68 1.03 28.02
N PHE A 302 -18.54 -0.20 27.52
CA PHE A 302 -18.83 -0.53 26.13
C PHE A 302 -20.27 -0.98 25.89
N HIS A 303 -21.08 -1.07 26.96
CA HIS A 303 -22.44 -1.61 26.93
C HIS A 303 -22.49 -3.02 26.31
N THR A 304 -21.53 -3.86 26.69
CA THR A 304 -21.42 -5.27 26.27
C THR A 304 -21.98 -6.19 27.35
N THR A 305 -22.22 -7.44 26.97
CA THR A 305 -22.69 -8.51 27.87
C THR A 305 -21.85 -9.76 27.66
N ALA A 306 -21.65 -10.54 28.73
CA ALA A 306 -20.87 -11.76 28.67
C ALA A 306 -21.48 -12.77 27.68
N LEU A 307 -20.71 -13.09 26.63
CA LEU A 307 -21.07 -14.06 25.61
C LEU A 307 -20.69 -15.48 26.03
N THR A 308 -21.54 -16.46 25.72
CA THR A 308 -21.25 -17.88 25.97
C THR A 308 -20.25 -18.42 24.96
N ALA A 309 -19.66 -19.59 25.23
CA ALA A 309 -18.78 -20.27 24.28
C ALA A 309 -19.47 -20.58 22.93
N MET A 310 -20.79 -20.81 22.94
CA MET A 310 -21.57 -21.04 21.72
C MET A 310 -21.68 -19.78 20.88
N ASP A 311 -21.86 -18.62 21.53
CA ASP A 311 -21.95 -17.33 20.86
C ASP A 311 -20.63 -16.97 20.16
N TRP A 312 -19.50 -17.22 20.82
CA TRP A 312 -18.18 -17.08 20.21
C TRP A 312 -17.98 -18.02 19.01
N LEU A 313 -18.44 -19.26 19.09
CA LEU A 313 -18.37 -20.22 17.98
C LEU A 313 -19.24 -19.76 16.80
N LEU A 314 -20.45 -19.29 17.06
CA LEU A 314 -21.37 -18.77 16.05
C LEU A 314 -20.79 -17.52 15.38
N ALA A 315 -20.32 -16.56 16.16
CA ALA A 315 -19.68 -15.34 15.68
C ALA A 315 -18.44 -15.65 14.84
N THR A 316 -17.58 -16.58 15.29
CA THR A 316 -16.38 -17.00 14.56
C THR A 316 -16.74 -17.72 13.27
N GLY A 317 -17.70 -18.65 13.30
CA GLY A 317 -18.12 -19.41 12.11
C GLY A 317 -18.67 -18.50 11.02
N ILE A 318 -19.45 -17.48 11.41
CA ILE A 318 -19.97 -16.48 10.48
C ILE A 318 -18.85 -15.55 10.02
N ALA A 319 -17.95 -15.14 10.89
CA ALA A 319 -16.82 -14.29 10.53
C ALA A 319 -15.88 -14.95 9.50
N VAL A 320 -15.67 -16.28 9.59
CA VAL A 320 -14.89 -17.06 8.61
C VAL A 320 -15.49 -17.01 7.20
N SER A 321 -16.80 -16.75 7.06
CA SER A 321 -17.46 -16.67 5.75
C SER A 321 -16.83 -15.64 4.81
N VAL A 322 -16.30 -14.52 5.32
CA VAL A 322 -15.63 -13.50 4.48
C VAL A 322 -14.34 -14.03 3.87
N LEU A 323 -13.62 -14.88 4.60
CA LEU A 323 -12.39 -15.53 4.12
C LEU A 323 -12.73 -16.58 3.06
N ILE A 324 -13.73 -17.43 3.32
CA ILE A 324 -14.19 -18.46 2.38
C ILE A 324 -14.68 -17.81 1.07
N PHE A 325 -15.50 -16.77 1.18
CA PHE A 325 -16.03 -16.05 0.02
C PHE A 325 -14.91 -15.52 -0.88
N GLU A 326 -13.89 -14.89 -0.29
CA GLU A 326 -12.77 -14.34 -1.06
C GLU A 326 -11.90 -15.43 -1.69
N GLU A 327 -11.62 -16.52 -0.98
CA GLU A 327 -10.81 -17.62 -1.53
C GLU A 327 -11.55 -18.33 -2.68
N LEU A 328 -12.87 -18.53 -2.57
CA LEU A 328 -13.71 -19.04 -3.67
C LEU A 328 -13.71 -18.09 -4.87
N ARG A 329 -13.83 -16.77 -4.64
CA ARG A 329 -13.78 -15.76 -5.70
C ARG A 329 -12.42 -15.78 -6.41
N LYS A 330 -11.31 -15.85 -5.66
CA LYS A 330 -9.95 -15.98 -6.20
C LYS A 330 -9.79 -17.25 -7.02
N LEU A 331 -10.33 -18.38 -6.56
CA LEU A 331 -10.30 -19.65 -7.28
C LEU A 331 -11.08 -19.56 -8.60
N GLY A 332 -12.30 -19.01 -8.58
CA GLY A 332 -13.09 -18.79 -9.79
C GLY A 332 -12.37 -17.92 -10.83
N MET A 333 -11.72 -16.84 -10.40
CA MET A 333 -10.92 -16.00 -11.30
C MET A 333 -9.70 -16.70 -11.91
N LYS A 334 -9.15 -17.71 -11.23
CA LYS A 334 -8.05 -18.53 -11.77
C LYS A 334 -8.53 -19.55 -12.79
N LEU A 335 -9.76 -20.06 -12.64
CA LEU A 335 -10.36 -21.04 -13.56
C LEU A 335 -10.87 -20.40 -14.86
N ILE A 336 -11.19 -19.10 -14.83
CA ILE A 336 -11.68 -18.34 -16.00
C ILE A 336 -10.51 -17.79 -16.86
N LYS A 337 -9.27 -17.86 -16.37
CA LYS A 337 -8.06 -17.41 -17.08
C LYS A 337 -7.29 -18.58 -17.65
#